data_AF-A0A437LZ38-F1
#
_entry.id   AF-A0A437LZ38-F1
#
_cell.length_a   1.000
_cell.length_b   1.000
_cell.length_c   1.000
_cell.angle_alpha   90.00
_cell.angle_beta   90.00
_cell.angle_gamma   90.00
#
_symmetry.space_group_name_H-M   'P 1'
#
loop_
_entity.id
_entity.type
_entity.pdbx_description
1 polymer ?
#
loop_
_entity_poly.entity_id
_entity_poly.type
_entity_poly.pdbx_seq_one_letter_code
_entity_poly.pdbx_strand_id
1 'polypeptide(L)'
;MSCATDGCAVYHSFMVSPDYTTLLSRNTSWHDAAATADGTPMVVTYSFATTAEAGSTGFQAFSTAQRASARLALDAWAAVSGLSFVEVPDTSDGTGIDIRFDLERLSSITTMGVTTLAPYGDVTMNSRLFAYDSFAPDPYRVSYQALLHEVGHALGLSHPASDSAEALANTIMVSVLGTGRPINAPLAWDVSAIQALYGTPADRAALGISWSWDANYGAVHGTGTAGDDSLTGTAWRDVLIGGAGDDILNGRESDDILVPGMGNDTLIGGAGFDTVVLNATRGGVTLDALGGWLISAEGTDHISGIEAVRMLDGTLYLSRPDALSRIAALYEVALGRTPDTGGLAHWWAEFQAGASLRQIADGFLDSAEYAAGHPVRVGADALLDQAAARPASLPADGFWVPDPDAQLVARLYELALGRAPEAAGFAAWLAEMDGGLDEAGLARGFFLSHEAESNGGTGFASAEDLLAAARTDAWRLHVDGVSLL
;
A
#
# COMPACT_ATOMS: atom_id res chain seq x y z
N MET A 1 65.33 -19.94 1.04
CA MET A 1 64.34 -19.95 2.13
C MET A 1 63.27 -18.96 1.73
N SER A 2 62.34 -19.39 0.87
CA SER A 2 61.05 -20.04 1.19
C SER A 2 60.02 -19.05 1.76
N CYS A 3 59.08 -18.67 0.89
CA CYS A 3 57.77 -18.10 1.18
C CYS A 3 56.92 -19.04 2.03
N ALA A 4 56.20 -18.47 2.99
CA ALA A 4 54.94 -18.89 3.63
C ALA A 4 54.61 -17.74 4.60
N THR A 5 53.42 -17.15 4.74
CA THR A 5 52.05 -17.39 4.29
C THR A 5 51.28 -16.13 4.72
N ASP A 6 50.26 -15.75 3.94
CA ASP A 6 49.10 -14.94 4.31
C ASP A 6 49.25 -13.44 4.62
N GLY A 7 48.58 -12.63 3.80
CA GLY A 7 48.28 -11.23 4.11
C GLY A 7 48.45 -10.24 2.96
N CYS A 8 48.01 -10.56 1.73
CA CYS A 8 47.73 -9.50 0.74
C CYS A 8 46.47 -8.74 1.15
N ALA A 9 46.62 -7.85 2.14
CA ALA A 9 45.71 -6.72 2.28
C ALA A 9 46.10 -5.72 1.19
N VAL A 10 45.38 -5.75 0.08
CA VAL A 10 45.42 -4.66 -0.89
C VAL A 10 44.79 -3.45 -0.20
N TYR A 11 45.64 -2.64 0.43
CA TYR A 11 45.30 -1.29 0.85
C TYR A 11 45.03 -0.46 -0.41
N HIS A 12 43.75 -0.34 -0.79
CA HIS A 12 43.32 0.78 -1.62
C HIS A 12 43.23 2.03 -0.75
N SER A 13 44.30 2.82 -0.86
CA SER A 13 44.49 4.25 -0.61
C SER A 13 43.26 5.12 -0.26
N PHE A 14 43.32 5.73 0.94
CA PHE A 14 42.80 7.04 1.39
C PHE A 14 41.43 7.54 0.87
N MET A 15 40.42 7.56 1.76
CA MET A 15 39.44 8.65 1.81
C MET A 15 39.09 9.01 3.26
N VAL A 16 38.84 10.30 3.46
CA VAL A 16 38.64 11.09 4.69
C VAL A 16 37.79 10.39 5.76
N SER A 17 38.19 10.50 7.04
CA SER A 17 37.34 10.14 8.20
C SER A 17 36.02 10.90 8.09
N PRO A 18 34.87 10.26 7.84
CA PRO A 18 33.72 11.01 7.37
C PRO A 18 32.93 11.49 8.60
N ASP A 19 33.04 12.76 8.96
CA ASP A 19 32.28 13.32 10.09
C ASP A 19 30.82 13.64 9.71
N TYR A 20 30.22 12.74 8.92
CA TYR A 20 28.81 12.79 8.54
C TYR A 20 27.90 12.47 9.73
N THR A 21 28.43 11.83 10.78
CA THR A 21 27.66 11.42 11.97
C THR A 21 27.01 12.61 12.68
N THR A 22 27.57 13.82 12.52
CA THR A 22 26.94 15.05 12.98
C THR A 22 25.55 15.28 12.34
N LEU A 23 25.38 14.87 11.07
CA LEU A 23 24.11 14.93 10.35
C LEU A 23 23.10 13.89 10.88
N LEU A 24 23.53 12.87 11.62
CA LEU A 24 22.67 11.85 12.21
C LEU A 24 22.38 12.09 13.71
N SER A 25 22.73 13.28 14.23
CA SER A 25 22.67 13.58 15.66
C SER A 25 21.30 13.46 16.32
N ARG A 26 20.21 13.52 15.53
CA ARG A 26 18.84 13.37 16.04
C ARG A 26 18.36 11.93 16.09
N ASN A 27 19.05 11.00 15.44
CA ASN A 27 18.69 9.58 15.37
C ASN A 27 17.21 9.39 14.99
N THR A 28 16.81 10.00 13.88
CA THR A 28 15.47 9.94 13.30
C THR A 28 15.55 9.47 11.86
N SER A 29 14.78 8.46 11.50
CA SER A 29 14.62 8.01 10.12
C SER A 29 13.21 7.46 9.90
N TRP A 30 12.86 7.18 8.66
CA TRP A 30 11.62 6.47 8.35
C TRP A 30 11.65 5.01 8.80
N HIS A 31 12.83 4.43 9.02
CA HIS A 31 12.96 3.08 9.54
C HIS A 31 12.44 2.95 10.98
N ASP A 32 12.51 4.02 11.78
CA ASP A 32 11.94 4.04 13.14
C ASP A 32 10.43 3.75 13.14
N ALA A 33 9.71 4.21 12.09
CA ALA A 33 8.28 3.97 11.92
C ALA A 33 8.00 2.58 11.31
N ALA A 34 8.87 2.10 10.42
CA ALA A 34 8.74 0.81 9.76
C ALA A 34 9.27 -0.38 10.59
N ALA A 35 9.93 -0.12 11.73
CA ALA A 35 10.66 -1.11 12.53
C ALA A 35 11.71 -1.92 11.73
N THR A 36 12.18 -1.37 10.62
CA THR A 36 13.22 -1.89 9.75
C THR A 36 14.60 -1.46 10.25
N ALA A 37 15.66 -2.19 9.89
CA ALA A 37 17.02 -1.82 10.30
C ALA A 37 17.57 -0.67 9.43
N ASP A 38 18.32 0.24 10.05
CA ASP A 38 19.12 1.24 9.32
C ASP A 38 20.05 0.57 8.30
N GLY A 39 20.25 1.24 7.18
CA GLY A 39 21.02 0.77 6.03
C GLY A 39 20.19 -0.07 5.05
N THR A 40 18.88 -0.19 5.24
CA THR A 40 18.02 -1.00 4.37
C THR A 40 17.30 -0.11 3.34
N PRO A 41 17.22 -0.50 2.06
CA PRO A 41 16.39 0.21 1.09
C PRO A 41 14.92 0.29 1.52
N MET A 42 14.22 1.35 1.15
CA MET A 42 12.83 1.59 1.56
C MET A 42 12.09 2.48 0.56
N VAL A 43 10.77 2.35 0.49
CA VAL A 43 9.88 3.25 -0.25
C VAL A 43 9.38 4.39 0.65
N VAL A 44 9.26 5.59 0.08
CA VAL A 44 8.71 6.79 0.74
C VAL A 44 7.71 7.44 -0.21
N THR A 45 6.51 7.68 0.28
CA THR A 45 5.47 8.39 -0.46
C THR A 45 5.64 9.90 -0.36
N TYR A 46 5.21 10.62 -1.38
CA TYR A 46 5.15 12.07 -1.30
C TYR A 46 3.97 12.64 -2.07
N SER A 47 3.49 13.80 -1.62
CA SER A 47 2.40 14.51 -2.28
C SER A 47 2.64 16.02 -2.30
N PHE A 48 1.78 16.74 -3.04
CA PHE A 48 1.78 18.19 -3.08
C PHE A 48 0.48 18.72 -2.51
N ALA A 49 0.57 19.45 -1.40
CA ALA A 49 -0.60 19.97 -0.71
C ALA A 49 -1.51 20.78 -1.66
N THR A 50 -2.79 20.44 -1.63
CA THR A 50 -3.87 21.09 -2.38
C THR A 50 -4.71 22.01 -1.50
N THR A 51 -4.73 21.73 -0.20
CA THR A 51 -5.39 22.52 0.82
C THR A 51 -4.42 22.89 1.93
N ALA A 52 -4.71 24.02 2.57
CA ALA A 52 -3.92 24.54 3.66
C ALA A 52 -4.15 23.73 4.94
N GLU A 53 -3.08 23.44 5.69
CA GLU A 53 -3.23 22.83 7.02
C GLU A 53 -3.88 23.78 8.02
N ALA A 54 -4.52 23.23 9.05
CA ALA A 54 -5.18 24.03 10.06
C ALA A 54 -4.18 24.95 10.79
N GLY A 55 -4.39 26.27 10.69
CA GLY A 55 -3.51 27.27 11.33
C GLY A 55 -2.36 27.78 10.46
N SER A 56 -2.19 27.22 9.27
CA SER A 56 -1.31 27.77 8.24
C SER A 56 -1.71 29.21 7.87
N THR A 57 -0.73 30.01 7.45
CA THR A 57 -1.03 31.35 6.90
C THR A 57 -0.35 31.56 5.56
N GLY A 58 -1.08 32.10 4.59
CA GLY A 58 -0.53 32.38 3.26
C GLY A 58 -0.11 31.13 2.49
N PHE A 59 -0.83 30.02 2.72
CA PHE A 59 -0.73 28.78 1.96
C PHE A 59 -0.84 29.06 0.45
N GLN A 60 0.04 28.42 -0.31
CA GLN A 60 -0.04 28.32 -1.76
C GLN A 60 0.36 26.90 -2.16
N ALA A 61 -0.46 26.24 -2.97
CA ALA A 61 -0.06 24.99 -3.57
C ALA A 61 1.16 25.20 -4.48
N PHE A 62 2.09 24.24 -4.50
CA PHE A 62 3.19 24.26 -5.45
C PHE A 62 2.67 24.33 -6.89
N SER A 63 3.19 25.27 -7.67
CA SER A 63 2.97 25.35 -9.11
C SER A 63 3.55 24.15 -9.84
N THR A 64 3.09 23.87 -11.06
CA THR A 64 3.61 22.75 -11.88
C THR A 64 5.14 22.76 -12.00
N ALA A 65 5.76 23.94 -12.12
CA ALA A 65 7.21 24.05 -12.22
C ALA A 65 7.91 23.72 -10.89
N GLN A 66 7.34 24.16 -9.76
CA GLN A 66 7.87 23.85 -8.43
C GLN A 66 7.72 22.35 -8.10
N ARG A 67 6.59 21.74 -8.48
CA ARG A 67 6.39 20.28 -8.36
C ARG A 67 7.44 19.52 -9.17
N ALA A 68 7.68 19.93 -10.42
CA ALA A 68 8.72 19.32 -11.26
C ALA A 68 10.11 19.41 -10.61
N SER A 69 10.46 20.54 -10.01
CA SER A 69 11.72 20.70 -9.29
C SER A 69 11.81 19.90 -7.99
N ALA A 70 10.71 19.73 -7.24
CA ALA A 70 10.69 18.88 -6.05
C ALA A 70 10.94 17.41 -6.41
N ARG A 71 10.35 16.93 -7.51
CA ARG A 71 10.65 15.58 -8.03
C ARG A 71 12.13 15.42 -8.36
N LEU A 72 12.74 16.41 -9.00
CA LEU A 72 14.18 16.38 -9.29
C LEU A 72 15.06 16.41 -8.02
N ALA A 73 14.61 17.08 -6.96
CA ALA A 73 15.30 17.05 -5.67
C ALA A 73 15.22 15.67 -5.01
N LEU A 74 14.03 15.04 -5.03
CA LEU A 74 13.83 13.66 -4.57
C LEU A 74 14.66 12.67 -5.41
N ASP A 75 14.66 12.80 -6.74
CA ASP A 75 15.49 12.00 -7.65
C ASP A 75 16.98 12.15 -7.32
N ALA A 76 17.45 13.34 -6.96
CA ALA A 76 18.84 13.57 -6.57
C ALA A 76 19.22 12.82 -5.28
N TRP A 77 18.29 12.70 -4.31
CA TRP A 77 18.47 11.88 -3.12
C TRP A 77 18.39 10.38 -3.42
N ALA A 78 17.40 9.94 -4.20
CA ALA A 78 17.26 8.55 -4.62
C ALA A 78 18.42 8.05 -5.50
N ALA A 79 19.09 8.95 -6.23
CA ALA A 79 20.26 8.60 -7.03
C ALA A 79 21.48 8.20 -6.19
N VAL A 80 21.50 8.56 -4.90
CA VAL A 80 22.63 8.31 -3.99
C VAL A 80 22.29 7.42 -2.80
N SER A 81 21.03 7.01 -2.62
CA SER A 81 20.56 6.16 -1.52
C SER A 81 19.78 4.94 -2.00
N GLY A 82 19.39 4.07 -1.07
CA GLY A 82 18.45 2.97 -1.31
C GLY A 82 16.98 3.38 -1.30
N LEU A 83 16.65 4.67 -1.29
CA LEU A 83 15.25 5.15 -1.24
C LEU A 83 14.55 5.05 -2.60
N SER A 84 13.30 4.62 -2.61
CA SER A 84 12.37 4.78 -3.73
C SER A 84 11.31 5.82 -3.38
N PHE A 85 10.95 6.71 -4.29
CA PHE A 85 9.90 7.71 -4.05
C PHE A 85 8.69 7.46 -4.93
N VAL A 86 7.50 7.44 -4.34
CA VAL A 86 6.22 7.28 -5.05
C VAL A 86 5.36 8.53 -4.83
N GLU A 87 4.98 9.21 -5.91
CA GLU A 87 4.02 10.31 -5.83
C GLU A 87 2.62 9.75 -5.64
N VAL A 88 1.93 10.23 -4.61
CA VAL A 88 0.55 9.85 -4.28
C VAL A 88 -0.36 11.08 -4.28
N PRO A 89 -1.69 10.94 -4.44
CA PRO A 89 -2.64 12.03 -4.28
C PRO A 89 -2.53 12.66 -2.89
N ASP A 90 -2.83 13.95 -2.82
CA ASP A 90 -2.90 14.66 -1.54
C ASP A 90 -4.18 14.29 -0.77
N THR A 91 -4.08 14.19 0.55
CA THR A 91 -5.24 14.13 1.46
C THR A 91 -5.44 15.48 2.11
N SER A 92 -6.67 15.78 2.54
CA SER A 92 -6.99 17.10 3.10
C SER A 92 -6.17 17.45 4.35
N ASP A 93 -5.71 16.45 5.09
CA ASP A 93 -4.99 16.57 6.36
C ASP A 93 -3.58 15.95 6.33
N GLY A 94 -3.09 15.49 5.17
CA GLY A 94 -1.76 14.88 5.07
C GLY A 94 -1.68 13.44 5.58
N THR A 95 -2.76 12.89 6.13
CA THR A 95 -2.76 11.51 6.67
C THR A 95 -2.37 10.50 5.60
N GLY A 96 -1.52 9.54 5.98
CA GLY A 96 -0.99 8.48 5.12
C GLY A 96 0.21 8.88 4.27
N ILE A 97 0.55 10.17 4.16
CA ILE A 97 1.64 10.65 3.30
C ILE A 97 2.93 10.81 4.12
N ASP A 98 4.04 10.26 3.62
CA ASP A 98 5.34 10.41 4.31
C ASP A 98 5.92 11.83 4.15
N ILE A 99 5.90 12.41 2.93
CA ILE A 99 6.41 13.77 2.70
C ILE A 99 5.37 14.62 1.95
N ARG A 100 4.86 15.67 2.59
CA ARG A 100 3.99 16.66 1.94
C ARG A 100 4.71 17.95 1.63
N PHE A 101 4.59 18.43 0.38
CA PHE A 101 5.22 19.70 -0.04
C PHE A 101 4.21 20.84 -0.14
N ASP A 102 4.55 21.99 0.45
CA ASP A 102 3.74 23.19 0.35
C ASP A 102 4.51 24.52 0.44
N LEU A 103 3.83 25.64 0.14
CA LEU A 103 4.32 26.98 0.41
C LEU A 103 3.48 27.63 1.49
N GLU A 104 4.14 28.15 2.53
CA GLU A 104 3.47 28.96 3.54
C GLU A 104 4.20 30.27 3.84
N ARG A 105 3.46 31.23 4.41
CA ARG A 105 4.02 32.49 4.86
C ARG A 105 4.72 32.31 6.20
N LEU A 106 5.99 31.91 6.16
CA LEU A 106 6.82 31.75 7.35
C LEU A 106 7.06 33.09 8.08
N SER A 107 7.34 32.98 9.39
CA SER A 107 7.46 34.10 10.32
C SER A 107 8.62 35.05 9.98
N SER A 108 9.74 34.51 9.49
CA SER A 108 10.90 35.28 9.05
C SER A 108 11.11 35.18 7.53
N ILE A 109 11.59 36.26 6.91
CA ILE A 109 12.08 36.25 5.52
C ILE A 109 13.47 35.63 5.37
N THR A 110 14.16 35.36 6.48
CA THR A 110 15.47 34.68 6.46
C THR A 110 15.34 33.16 6.54
N THR A 111 14.18 32.66 6.95
CA THR A 111 13.87 31.22 6.95
C THR A 111 13.43 30.85 5.54
N MET A 112 14.21 30.03 4.84
CA MET A 112 13.96 29.70 3.43
C MET A 112 12.93 28.56 3.30
N GLY A 113 13.02 27.57 4.17
CA GLY A 113 12.02 26.54 4.38
C GLY A 113 12.04 26.05 5.82
N VAL A 114 11.10 25.18 6.15
CA VAL A 114 11.04 24.43 7.40
C VAL A 114 10.58 23.02 7.05
N THR A 115 11.14 22.05 7.75
CA THR A 115 10.76 20.65 7.62
C THR A 115 10.32 20.07 8.96
N THR A 116 9.22 19.31 8.98
CA THR A 116 8.96 18.39 10.08
C THR A 116 9.88 17.17 9.88
N LEU A 117 10.68 16.83 10.88
CA LEU A 117 11.57 15.68 10.74
C LEU A 117 10.74 14.39 10.63
N ALA A 118 11.31 13.37 9.99
CA ALA A 118 10.76 12.02 10.01
C ALA A 118 10.34 11.63 11.44
N PRO A 119 9.13 11.04 11.63
CA PRO A 119 8.30 10.41 10.60
C PRO A 119 7.18 11.30 10.02
N TYR A 120 7.25 12.63 10.12
CA TYR A 120 6.22 13.51 9.55
C TYR A 120 6.64 14.25 8.28
N GLY A 121 7.95 14.36 8.00
CA GLY A 121 8.55 14.62 6.68
C GLY A 121 8.20 15.90 5.90
N ASP A 122 7.17 16.66 6.27
CA ASP A 122 6.63 17.76 5.47
C ASP A 122 7.62 18.86 5.20
N VAL A 123 7.70 19.29 3.93
CA VAL A 123 8.61 20.31 3.45
C VAL A 123 7.83 21.56 3.09
N THR A 124 7.90 22.56 3.97
CA THR A 124 7.27 23.87 3.78
C THR A 124 8.28 24.89 3.31
N MET A 125 8.09 25.41 2.10
CA MET A 125 8.92 26.47 1.52
C MET A 125 8.33 27.86 1.80
N ASN A 126 9.17 28.88 2.01
CA ASN A 126 8.69 30.21 2.35
C ASN A 126 8.03 30.92 1.16
N SER A 127 6.70 31.06 1.20
CA SER A 127 5.91 31.74 0.16
C SER A 127 6.30 33.20 -0.05
N ARG A 128 6.85 33.87 0.97
CA ARG A 128 7.31 35.27 0.85
C ARG A 128 8.54 35.42 -0.05
N LEU A 129 9.33 34.36 -0.18
CA LEU A 129 10.55 34.34 -0.98
C LEU A 129 10.31 33.66 -2.33
N PHE A 130 9.49 32.60 -2.34
CA PHE A 130 9.48 31.64 -3.42
C PHE A 130 8.14 31.44 -4.11
N ALA A 131 7.09 32.21 -3.78
CA ALA A 131 5.77 32.07 -4.43
C ALA A 131 5.83 32.11 -5.98
N TYR A 132 6.78 32.85 -6.55
CA TYR A 132 6.96 32.96 -8.00
C TYR A 132 8.28 32.37 -8.50
N ASP A 133 9.01 31.68 -7.63
CA ASP A 133 10.25 31.01 -7.96
C ASP A 133 9.96 29.56 -8.34
N SER A 134 10.46 29.10 -9.49
CA SER A 134 10.18 27.74 -9.95
C SER A 134 10.99 26.66 -9.24
N PHE A 135 11.92 27.02 -8.35
CA PHE A 135 12.95 26.13 -7.82
C PHE A 135 13.78 25.45 -8.93
N ALA A 136 14.03 26.12 -10.06
CA ALA A 136 14.78 25.48 -11.16
C ALA A 136 16.09 24.84 -10.64
N PRO A 137 16.48 23.63 -11.11
CA PRO A 137 17.62 22.86 -10.59
C PRO A 137 18.99 23.41 -11.04
N ASP A 138 19.15 24.72 -10.93
CA ASP A 138 20.38 25.45 -11.23
C ASP A 138 21.30 25.43 -9.99
N PRO A 139 22.58 25.07 -10.15
CA PRO A 139 23.50 24.91 -9.02
C PRO A 139 23.75 26.19 -8.21
N TYR A 140 23.45 27.37 -8.74
CA TYR A 140 23.59 28.65 -8.03
C TYR A 140 22.26 29.20 -7.51
N ARG A 141 21.15 28.52 -7.80
CA ARG A 141 19.82 28.96 -7.40
C ARG A 141 19.53 28.53 -5.97
N VAL A 142 19.58 29.51 -5.07
CA VAL A 142 19.42 29.29 -3.62
C VAL A 142 18.07 28.66 -3.28
N SER A 143 17.02 28.92 -4.05
CA SER A 143 15.70 28.33 -3.83
C SER A 143 15.70 26.80 -4.05
N TYR A 144 16.48 26.30 -5.01
CA TYR A 144 16.67 24.86 -5.21
C TYR A 144 17.61 24.25 -4.16
N GLN A 145 18.66 24.97 -3.76
CA GLN A 145 19.52 24.56 -2.65
C GLN A 145 18.72 24.40 -1.35
N ALA A 146 17.81 25.34 -1.07
CA ALA A 146 16.90 25.27 0.07
C ALA A 146 15.95 24.09 -0.04
N LEU A 147 15.35 23.84 -1.21
CA LEU A 147 14.50 22.67 -1.42
C LEU A 147 15.26 21.36 -1.18
N LEU A 148 16.47 21.21 -1.73
CA LEU A 148 17.30 20.03 -1.53
C LEU A 148 17.70 19.83 -0.05
N HIS A 149 17.98 20.93 0.66
CA HIS A 149 18.27 20.96 2.10
C HIS A 149 17.07 20.50 2.93
N GLU A 150 15.88 21.06 2.69
CA GLU A 150 14.67 20.68 3.43
C GLU A 150 14.28 19.22 3.17
N VAL A 151 14.43 18.71 1.93
CA VAL A 151 14.27 17.27 1.67
C VAL A 151 15.27 16.43 2.48
N GLY A 152 16.52 16.90 2.66
CA GLY A 152 17.47 16.24 3.54
C GLY A 152 16.97 16.12 4.99
N HIS A 153 16.31 17.17 5.51
CA HIS A 153 15.66 17.14 6.81
C HIS A 153 14.50 16.14 6.85
N ALA A 154 13.66 16.12 5.81
CA ALA A 154 12.52 15.19 5.70
C ALA A 154 12.96 13.72 5.74
N LEU A 155 14.16 13.46 5.25
CA LEU A 155 14.79 12.14 5.25
C LEU A 155 15.57 11.83 6.55
N GLY A 156 15.59 12.73 7.52
CA GLY A 156 16.19 12.51 8.85
C GLY A 156 17.56 13.15 9.07
N LEU A 157 18.11 13.86 8.08
CA LEU A 157 19.40 14.55 8.25
C LEU A 157 19.26 15.81 9.09
N SER A 158 20.24 16.08 9.93
CA SER A 158 20.36 17.28 10.77
C SER A 158 21.40 18.24 10.21
N HIS A 159 21.41 19.47 10.70
CA HIS A 159 22.54 20.37 10.46
C HIS A 159 23.83 19.79 11.03
N PRO A 160 25.00 20.09 10.44
CA PRO A 160 26.27 19.77 11.06
C PRO A 160 26.44 20.55 12.37
N ALA A 161 27.38 20.12 13.21
CA ALA A 161 27.64 20.79 14.50
C ALA A 161 28.05 22.28 14.34
N SER A 162 28.61 22.66 13.19
CA SER A 162 28.87 24.04 12.82
C SER A 162 29.02 24.19 11.30
N ASP A 163 28.75 25.38 10.77
CA ASP A 163 28.99 25.76 9.37
C ASP A 163 30.49 26.06 9.11
N SER A 164 31.35 25.11 9.45
CA SER A 164 32.79 25.21 9.21
C SER A 164 33.10 25.20 7.71
N ALA A 165 34.31 25.62 7.31
CA ALA A 165 34.74 25.53 5.92
C ALA A 165 34.72 24.08 5.39
N GLU A 166 34.90 23.09 6.27
CA GLU A 166 34.82 21.68 5.94
C GLU A 166 33.37 21.22 5.72
N ALA A 167 32.43 21.64 6.58
CA ALA A 167 31.01 21.38 6.37
C ALA A 167 30.50 22.03 5.08
N LEU A 168 30.91 23.28 4.83
CA LEU A 168 30.68 23.99 3.56
C LEU A 168 31.38 23.35 2.36
N ALA A 169 32.25 22.35 2.52
CA ALA A 169 32.79 21.60 1.38
C ALA A 169 32.02 20.31 1.13
N ASN A 170 31.33 19.76 2.15
CA ASN A 170 30.91 18.37 2.16
C ASN A 170 29.41 18.13 2.39
N THR A 171 28.62 19.14 2.79
CA THR A 171 27.18 18.97 3.02
C THR A 171 26.34 20.16 2.53
N ILE A 172 25.14 19.86 2.03
CA ILE A 172 24.07 20.83 1.78
C ILE A 172 23.32 21.20 3.07
N MET A 173 23.44 20.39 4.12
CA MET A 173 22.75 20.56 5.41
C MET A 173 23.31 21.69 6.28
N VAL A 174 24.21 22.55 5.77
CA VAL A 174 24.66 23.77 6.47
C VAL A 174 23.51 24.76 6.66
N SER A 175 23.55 25.57 7.71
CA SER A 175 22.51 26.58 7.98
C SER A 175 22.60 27.82 7.08
N VAL A 176 23.76 28.08 6.46
CA VAL A 176 23.98 29.23 5.56
C VAL A 176 24.05 28.80 4.08
N LEU A 177 22.95 29.04 3.36
CA LEU A 177 22.82 28.79 1.92
C LEU A 177 23.14 30.03 1.06
N GLY A 178 23.29 29.86 -0.25
CA GLY A 178 23.43 30.97 -1.20
C GLY A 178 24.78 31.70 -1.17
N THR A 179 25.83 31.04 -0.68
CA THR A 179 27.20 31.58 -0.58
C THR A 179 27.98 31.53 -1.91
N GLY A 180 27.28 31.42 -3.05
CA GLY A 180 27.89 31.30 -4.38
C GLY A 180 28.49 29.92 -4.68
N ARG A 181 28.24 28.93 -3.82
CA ARG A 181 28.63 27.53 -4.02
C ARG A 181 27.72 26.88 -5.07
N PRO A 182 28.26 26.24 -6.12
CA PRO A 182 27.45 25.46 -7.06
C PRO A 182 27.02 24.14 -6.42
N ILE A 183 25.73 24.00 -6.09
CA ILE A 183 25.16 22.78 -5.50
C ILE A 183 23.77 22.53 -6.09
N ASN A 184 23.58 21.36 -6.68
CA ASN A 184 22.30 20.87 -7.20
C ASN A 184 22.08 19.36 -6.90
N ALA A 185 22.90 18.76 -6.05
CA ALA A 185 22.82 17.37 -5.63
C ALA A 185 23.44 17.19 -4.23
N PRO A 186 23.10 16.12 -3.50
CA PRO A 186 23.74 15.78 -2.22
C PRO A 186 25.27 15.69 -2.33
N LEU A 187 25.97 16.19 -1.31
CA LEU A 187 27.44 16.19 -1.23
C LEU A 187 27.97 15.00 -0.41
N ALA A 188 29.29 14.88 -0.27
CA ALA A 188 29.94 13.67 0.26
C ALA A 188 29.45 13.22 1.66
N TRP A 189 29.24 14.15 2.60
CA TRP A 189 28.70 13.82 3.92
C TRP A 189 27.21 13.49 3.84
N ASP A 190 26.45 14.18 2.98
CA ASP A 190 25.03 13.90 2.76
C ASP A 190 24.84 12.46 2.24
N VAL A 191 25.65 12.06 1.26
CA VAL A 191 25.66 10.71 0.67
C VAL A 191 26.01 9.66 1.72
N SER A 192 27.04 9.90 2.53
CA SER A 192 27.43 8.94 3.59
C SER A 192 26.34 8.80 4.65
N ALA A 193 25.71 9.92 5.06
CA ALA A 193 24.66 9.91 6.06
C ALA A 193 23.38 9.23 5.55
N ILE A 194 22.92 9.58 4.34
CA ILE A 194 21.70 8.99 3.79
C ILE A 194 21.85 7.50 3.48
N GLN A 195 23.05 7.05 3.10
CA GLN A 195 23.34 5.63 2.90
C GLN A 195 23.44 4.87 4.22
N ALA A 196 23.92 5.51 5.29
CA ALA A 196 23.88 4.90 6.61
C ALA A 196 22.45 4.69 7.10
N LEU A 197 21.52 5.58 6.72
CA LEU A 197 20.10 5.43 7.03
C LEU A 197 19.41 4.42 6.12
N TYR A 198 19.54 4.50 4.79
CA TYR A 198 18.65 3.79 3.86
C TYR A 198 19.37 2.90 2.84
N GLY A 199 20.66 2.61 3.07
CA GLY A 199 21.46 1.82 2.15
C GLY A 199 21.83 2.55 0.85
N THR A 200 22.44 1.83 -0.07
CA THR A 200 22.95 2.38 -1.33
C THR A 200 22.01 2.13 -2.52
N PRO A 201 22.20 2.84 -3.65
CA PRO A 201 21.47 2.52 -4.88
C PRO A 201 21.72 1.09 -5.38
N ALA A 202 22.89 0.53 -5.07
CA ALA A 202 23.22 -0.85 -5.42
C ALA A 202 22.43 -1.84 -4.55
N ASP A 203 22.24 -1.54 -3.27
CA ASP A 203 21.41 -2.36 -2.37
C ASP A 203 19.95 -2.36 -2.85
N ARG A 204 19.39 -1.17 -3.16
CA ARG A 204 18.04 -1.06 -3.75
C ARG A 204 17.93 -1.83 -5.06
N ALA A 205 18.90 -1.69 -5.96
CA ALA A 205 18.88 -2.38 -7.25
C ALA A 205 19.01 -3.91 -7.09
N ALA A 206 19.71 -4.38 -6.06
CA ALA A 206 19.87 -5.79 -5.76
C ALA A 206 18.57 -6.44 -5.27
N LEU A 207 17.66 -5.68 -4.65
CA LEU A 207 16.33 -6.17 -4.28
C LEU A 207 15.45 -6.47 -5.50
N GLY A 208 15.65 -5.79 -6.62
CA GLY A 208 14.80 -5.97 -7.81
C GLY A 208 13.34 -5.55 -7.65
N ILE A 209 12.94 -5.04 -6.47
CA ILE A 209 11.57 -4.61 -6.16
C ILE A 209 11.23 -3.33 -6.94
N SER A 210 10.07 -3.31 -7.59
CA SER A 210 9.52 -2.12 -8.24
C SER A 210 8.39 -1.51 -7.42
N TRP A 211 8.39 -0.17 -7.32
CA TRP A 211 7.35 0.60 -6.64
C TRP A 211 6.68 1.57 -7.61
N SER A 212 5.36 1.67 -7.56
CA SER A 212 4.60 2.61 -8.40
C SER A 212 3.29 3.03 -7.73
N TRP A 213 2.71 4.15 -8.19
CA TRP A 213 1.35 4.52 -7.81
C TRP A 213 0.36 3.92 -8.81
N ASP A 214 -0.66 3.24 -8.30
CA ASP A 214 -1.78 2.76 -9.08
C ASP A 214 -3.01 3.64 -8.84
N ALA A 215 -3.35 4.44 -9.84
CA ALA A 215 -4.48 5.36 -9.77
C ALA A 215 -5.85 4.65 -9.83
N ASN A 216 -5.92 3.42 -10.34
CA ASN A 216 -7.17 2.66 -10.39
C ASN A 216 -7.55 2.15 -9.00
N TYR A 217 -6.56 1.77 -8.19
CA TYR A 217 -6.77 1.27 -6.83
C TYR A 217 -6.63 2.35 -5.75
N GLY A 218 -6.08 3.51 -6.11
CA GLY A 218 -5.71 4.51 -5.12
C GLY A 218 -4.68 3.94 -4.13
N ALA A 219 -3.71 3.17 -4.63
CA ALA A 219 -2.76 2.43 -3.80
C ALA A 219 -1.34 2.50 -4.34
N VAL A 220 -0.36 2.31 -3.47
CA VAL A 220 1.03 2.11 -3.86
C VAL A 220 1.27 0.62 -4.13
N HIS A 221 1.82 0.30 -5.29
CA HIS A 221 2.06 -1.06 -5.72
C HIS A 221 3.55 -1.39 -5.58
N GLY A 222 3.88 -2.36 -4.71
CA GLY A 222 5.19 -2.98 -4.57
C GLY A 222 5.20 -4.39 -5.14
N THR A 223 6.12 -4.67 -6.08
CA THR A 223 6.26 -6.01 -6.68
C THR A 223 7.66 -6.55 -6.45
N GLY A 224 7.74 -7.70 -5.78
CA GLY A 224 8.94 -8.49 -5.56
C GLY A 224 9.33 -9.30 -6.79
N THR A 225 10.15 -10.31 -6.56
CA THR A 225 10.84 -11.10 -7.57
C THR A 225 10.40 -12.57 -7.50
N ALA A 226 11.29 -13.49 -7.82
CA ALA A 226 11.04 -14.93 -7.75
C ALA A 226 11.96 -15.62 -6.74
N GLY A 227 12.64 -14.84 -5.89
CA GLY A 227 13.35 -15.34 -4.72
C GLY A 227 12.91 -14.58 -3.48
N ASP A 228 13.45 -14.97 -2.33
CA ASP A 228 13.05 -14.46 -1.02
C ASP A 228 13.21 -12.93 -0.90
N ASP A 229 12.10 -12.22 -0.84
CA ASP A 229 12.02 -10.77 -0.80
C ASP A 229 11.47 -10.24 0.54
N SER A 230 11.83 -8.99 0.87
CA SER A 230 11.28 -8.27 2.01
C SER A 230 10.70 -6.95 1.54
N LEU A 231 9.36 -6.89 1.50
CA LEU A 231 8.59 -5.73 1.08
C LEU A 231 7.94 -5.12 2.32
N THR A 232 8.37 -3.91 2.66
CA THR A 232 7.66 -3.08 3.64
C THR A 232 6.99 -1.94 2.89
N GLY A 233 5.67 -1.87 3.05
CA GLY A 233 4.79 -0.87 2.47
C GLY A 233 4.98 0.53 3.05
N THR A 234 4.00 1.36 2.78
CA THR A 234 3.96 2.79 3.10
C THR A 234 2.95 3.04 4.21
N ALA A 235 2.62 4.29 4.50
CA ALA A 235 1.47 4.60 5.36
C ALA A 235 0.16 4.75 4.55
N TRP A 236 0.25 4.67 3.23
CA TRP A 236 -0.88 4.59 2.32
C TRP A 236 -1.33 3.16 2.15
N ARG A 237 -2.55 3.01 1.64
CA ARG A 237 -3.02 1.76 1.08
C ARG A 237 -2.01 1.20 0.07
N ASP A 238 -1.60 -0.05 0.29
CA ASP A 238 -0.65 -0.74 -0.56
C ASP A 238 -1.23 -1.99 -1.23
N VAL A 239 -0.63 -2.35 -2.37
CA VAL A 239 -0.72 -3.68 -2.98
C VAL A 239 0.69 -4.25 -3.01
N LEU A 240 0.96 -5.24 -2.15
CA LEU A 240 2.27 -5.89 -2.02
C LEU A 240 2.22 -7.28 -2.64
N ILE A 241 3.05 -7.52 -3.65
CA ILE A 241 3.15 -8.80 -4.35
C ILE A 241 4.54 -9.38 -4.10
N GLY A 242 4.62 -10.50 -3.38
CA GLY A 242 5.89 -11.19 -3.07
C GLY A 242 6.47 -11.86 -4.31
N GLY A 243 5.75 -12.87 -4.80
CA GLY A 243 6.07 -13.55 -6.06
C GLY A 243 6.36 -15.02 -5.84
N ALA A 244 7.62 -15.43 -5.93
CA ALA A 244 8.01 -16.77 -5.50
C ALA A 244 9.21 -16.66 -4.56
N GLY A 245 9.41 -17.64 -3.70
CA GLY A 245 10.39 -17.56 -2.61
C GLY A 245 9.69 -17.41 -1.27
N ASP A 246 10.45 -17.51 -0.18
CA ASP A 246 9.90 -17.29 1.16
C ASP A 246 9.95 -15.78 1.47
N ASP A 247 8.84 -15.07 1.24
CA ASP A 247 8.76 -13.61 1.27
C ASP A 247 8.30 -13.05 2.63
N ILE A 248 8.64 -11.80 2.90
CA ILE A 248 8.11 -11.01 4.02
C ILE A 248 7.37 -9.80 3.45
N LEU A 249 6.05 -9.77 3.64
CA LEU A 249 5.19 -8.66 3.22
C LEU A 249 4.63 -7.95 4.45
N ASN A 250 4.89 -6.64 4.58
CA ASN A 250 4.44 -5.82 5.70
C ASN A 250 3.69 -4.58 5.19
N GLY A 251 2.37 -4.54 5.35
CA GLY A 251 1.48 -3.46 4.87
C GLY A 251 1.64 -2.15 5.65
N ARG A 252 1.82 -2.24 6.97
CA ARG A 252 1.93 -1.13 7.94
C ARG A 252 0.60 -0.48 8.29
N GLU A 253 0.23 0.64 7.68
CA GLU A 253 -0.95 1.42 8.03
C GLU A 253 -1.88 1.46 6.82
N SER A 254 -3.19 1.61 7.05
CA SER A 254 -4.25 1.58 6.04
C SER A 254 -4.67 0.15 5.66
N ASP A 255 -5.58 0.03 4.70
CA ASP A 255 -6.25 -1.22 4.34
C ASP A 255 -5.52 -1.89 3.16
N ASP A 256 -4.57 -2.78 3.46
CA ASP A 256 -3.62 -3.28 2.46
C ASP A 256 -4.05 -4.59 1.78
N ILE A 257 -3.53 -4.81 0.57
CA ILE A 257 -3.67 -6.07 -0.17
C ILE A 257 -2.31 -6.77 -0.24
N LEU A 258 -2.22 -7.95 0.35
CA LEU A 258 -1.01 -8.77 0.38
C LEU A 258 -1.19 -10.00 -0.50
N VAL A 259 -0.33 -10.16 -1.50
CA VAL A 259 -0.30 -11.28 -2.43
C VAL A 259 1.01 -12.06 -2.21
N PRO A 260 1.01 -13.10 -1.36
CA PRO A 260 2.21 -13.88 -1.04
C PRO A 260 2.88 -14.46 -2.28
N GLY A 261 2.13 -15.27 -3.03
CA GLY A 261 2.67 -16.04 -4.13
C GLY A 261 3.13 -17.43 -3.66
N MET A 262 4.20 -17.96 -4.24
CA MET A 262 4.68 -19.32 -3.99
C MET A 262 5.80 -19.33 -2.97
N GLY A 263 5.65 -20.06 -1.87
CA GLY A 263 6.66 -20.12 -0.81
C GLY A 263 6.02 -20.18 0.56
N ASN A 264 6.83 -20.13 1.62
CA ASN A 264 6.32 -20.00 2.98
C ASN A 264 6.52 -18.56 3.44
N ASP A 265 5.46 -17.77 3.32
CA ASP A 265 5.58 -16.33 3.45
C ASP A 265 5.27 -15.85 4.87
N THR A 266 5.73 -14.66 5.21
CA THR A 266 5.35 -13.94 6.42
C THR A 266 4.56 -12.69 6.03
N LEU A 267 3.27 -12.69 6.36
CA LEU A 267 2.32 -11.64 6.00
C LEU A 267 1.91 -10.87 7.25
N ILE A 268 2.23 -9.59 7.26
CA ILE A 268 1.95 -8.65 8.34
C ILE A 268 1.06 -7.57 7.73
N GLY A 269 -0.24 -7.57 8.02
CA GLY A 269 -1.14 -6.52 7.53
C GLY A 269 -0.78 -5.20 8.21
N GLY A 270 -1.06 -5.14 9.51
CA GLY A 270 -0.66 -4.01 10.34
C GLY A 270 -1.87 -3.36 10.97
N ALA A 271 -2.01 -2.05 10.80
CA ALA A 271 -3.14 -1.28 11.29
C ALA A 271 -4.06 -0.93 10.12
N GLY A 272 -5.26 -1.51 10.13
CA GLY A 272 -6.25 -1.27 9.09
C GLY A 272 -7.10 -2.51 8.90
N PHE A 273 -7.72 -2.62 7.74
CA PHE A 273 -8.40 -3.81 7.28
C PHE A 273 -7.60 -4.47 6.16
N ASP A 274 -6.82 -5.48 6.51
CA ASP A 274 -5.84 -6.08 5.61
C ASP A 274 -6.36 -7.38 4.99
N THR A 275 -6.09 -7.53 3.69
CA THR A 275 -6.59 -8.65 2.89
C THR A 275 -5.44 -9.42 2.25
N VAL A 276 -5.34 -10.71 2.56
CA VAL A 276 -4.49 -11.65 1.82
C VAL A 276 -5.25 -12.19 0.61
N VAL A 277 -4.63 -12.20 -0.56
CA VAL A 277 -5.21 -12.78 -1.79
C VAL A 277 -4.45 -14.04 -2.17
N LEU A 278 -5.15 -15.17 -2.21
CA LEU A 278 -4.60 -16.47 -2.58
C LEU A 278 -5.20 -16.96 -3.90
N ASN A 279 -4.38 -17.66 -4.69
CA ASN A 279 -4.86 -18.37 -5.86
C ASN A 279 -5.28 -19.81 -5.49
N ALA A 280 -6.25 -19.89 -4.59
CA ALA A 280 -6.83 -21.14 -4.12
C ALA A 280 -8.33 -21.01 -3.94
N THR A 281 -9.03 -22.13 -3.89
CA THR A 281 -10.43 -22.18 -3.42
C THR A 281 -10.47 -22.49 -1.92
N ARG A 282 -11.62 -22.25 -1.27
CA ARG A 282 -11.78 -22.53 0.17
C ARG A 282 -11.41 -23.96 0.56
N GLY A 283 -11.78 -24.93 -0.27
CA GLY A 283 -11.46 -26.34 -0.04
C GLY A 283 -9.96 -26.66 -0.12
N GLY A 284 -9.16 -25.80 -0.73
CA GLY A 284 -7.71 -25.93 -0.85
C GLY A 284 -6.91 -25.21 0.23
N VAL A 285 -7.57 -24.49 1.15
CA VAL A 285 -6.91 -23.69 2.19
C VAL A 285 -7.30 -24.16 3.59
N THR A 286 -6.30 -24.48 4.41
CA THR A 286 -6.47 -24.74 5.84
C THR A 286 -5.96 -23.55 6.64
N LEU A 287 -6.77 -23.06 7.59
CA LEU A 287 -6.32 -22.14 8.63
C LEU A 287 -6.02 -22.98 9.88
N ASP A 288 -4.84 -22.78 10.48
CA ASP A 288 -4.49 -23.52 11.69
C ASP A 288 -5.37 -23.10 12.89
N ALA A 289 -5.48 -23.98 13.89
CA ALA A 289 -6.40 -23.79 15.02
C ALA A 289 -6.07 -22.58 15.92
N LEU A 290 -4.92 -21.93 15.69
CA LEU A 290 -4.49 -20.73 16.40
C LEU A 290 -4.65 -19.45 15.55
N GLY A 291 -5.10 -19.57 14.29
CA GLY A 291 -5.42 -18.45 13.41
C GLY A 291 -4.20 -17.70 12.83
N GLY A 292 -3.02 -18.31 12.90
CA GLY A 292 -1.74 -17.66 12.53
C GLY A 292 -1.05 -18.29 11.32
N TRP A 293 -1.56 -19.42 10.80
CA TRP A 293 -0.98 -20.06 9.62
C TRP A 293 -2.05 -20.38 8.57
N LEU A 294 -1.80 -19.95 7.33
CA LEU A 294 -2.53 -20.34 6.12
C LEU A 294 -1.74 -21.43 5.41
N ILE A 295 -2.38 -22.56 5.12
CA ILE A 295 -1.76 -23.67 4.39
C ILE A 295 -2.54 -23.86 3.10
N SER A 296 -1.85 -23.72 1.97
CA SER A 296 -2.41 -23.86 0.62
C SER A 296 -1.52 -24.73 -0.27
N ALA A 297 -1.81 -24.78 -1.57
CA ALA A 297 -0.92 -25.39 -2.55
C ALA A 297 0.30 -24.50 -2.88
N GLU A 298 0.23 -23.21 -2.55
CA GLU A 298 1.28 -22.22 -2.80
C GLU A 298 2.33 -22.23 -1.68
N GLY A 299 1.94 -22.66 -0.47
CA GLY A 299 2.84 -22.98 0.63
C GLY A 299 2.19 -22.85 2.01
N THR A 300 2.98 -22.53 3.02
CA THR A 300 2.55 -22.36 4.42
C THR A 300 2.93 -20.98 4.93
N ASP A 301 1.94 -20.10 5.01
CA ASP A 301 2.15 -18.68 5.26
C ASP A 301 1.81 -18.33 6.70
N HIS A 302 2.70 -17.60 7.35
CA HIS A 302 2.45 -17.03 8.66
C HIS A 302 1.71 -15.70 8.50
N ILE A 303 0.53 -15.58 9.10
CA ILE A 303 -0.28 -14.37 9.03
C ILE A 303 -0.41 -13.69 10.39
N SER A 304 -0.34 -12.37 10.39
CA SER A 304 -0.58 -11.54 11.57
C SER A 304 -1.22 -10.22 11.18
N GLY A 305 -2.23 -9.78 11.95
CA GLY A 305 -3.00 -8.58 11.62
C GLY A 305 -3.67 -8.66 10.26
N ILE A 306 -4.24 -9.82 9.92
CA ILE A 306 -4.98 -10.03 8.67
C ILE A 306 -6.46 -10.25 9.01
N GLU A 307 -7.32 -9.43 8.43
CA GLU A 307 -8.76 -9.45 8.66
C GLU A 307 -9.48 -10.35 7.67
N ALA A 308 -8.97 -10.46 6.44
CA ALA A 308 -9.59 -11.21 5.36
C ALA A 308 -8.60 -12.03 4.52
N VAL A 309 -9.05 -13.19 4.05
CA VAL A 309 -8.38 -14.01 3.04
C VAL A 309 -9.32 -14.19 1.86
N ARG A 310 -9.01 -13.51 0.75
CA ARG A 310 -9.76 -13.60 -0.51
C ARG A 310 -9.18 -14.71 -1.37
N MET A 311 -10.08 -15.53 -1.90
CA MET A 311 -9.83 -16.77 -2.64
C MET A 311 -10.67 -16.77 -3.92
N LEU A 312 -10.44 -17.74 -4.81
CA LEU A 312 -11.11 -17.83 -6.11
C LEU A 312 -12.64 -18.02 -6.01
N ASP A 313 -13.14 -18.55 -4.90
CA ASP A 313 -14.55 -18.86 -4.68
C ASP A 313 -15.24 -18.00 -3.61
N GLY A 314 -14.51 -17.08 -2.97
CA GLY A 314 -15.03 -16.23 -1.90
C GLY A 314 -13.97 -15.61 -1.01
N THR A 315 -14.44 -14.94 0.04
CA THR A 315 -13.59 -14.34 1.07
C THR A 315 -13.89 -14.94 2.42
N LEU A 316 -12.83 -15.38 3.10
CA LEU A 316 -12.87 -15.75 4.50
C LEU A 316 -12.51 -14.54 5.37
N TYR A 317 -13.46 -14.03 6.13
CA TYR A 317 -13.22 -12.97 7.12
C TYR A 317 -12.78 -13.60 8.44
N LEU A 318 -11.53 -13.39 8.84
CA LEU A 318 -10.91 -13.89 10.07
C LEU A 318 -11.33 -13.06 11.27
N SER A 319 -11.38 -11.75 11.10
CA SER A 319 -12.03 -10.81 12.00
C SER A 319 -13.18 -10.12 11.24
N ARG A 320 -14.28 -9.78 11.92
CA ARG A 320 -15.44 -9.21 11.23
C ARG A 320 -15.31 -7.69 11.15
N PRO A 321 -15.44 -7.09 9.94
CA PRO A 321 -15.81 -5.69 9.85
C PRO A 321 -17.13 -5.46 10.61
N ASP A 322 -17.26 -4.32 11.29
CA ASP A 322 -18.45 -3.98 12.10
C ASP A 322 -19.75 -4.13 11.31
N ALA A 323 -19.73 -3.78 10.02
CA ALA A 323 -20.87 -3.92 9.15
C ALA A 323 -21.28 -5.39 8.91
N LEU A 324 -20.32 -6.28 8.60
CA LEU A 324 -20.60 -7.71 8.37
C LEU A 324 -21.13 -8.38 9.64
N SER A 325 -20.56 -8.02 10.80
CA SER A 325 -21.08 -8.41 12.12
C SER A 325 -22.53 -8.01 12.30
N ARG A 326 -22.86 -6.76 11.99
CA ARG A 326 -24.22 -6.23 12.16
C ARG A 326 -25.20 -6.91 11.21
N ILE A 327 -24.82 -7.15 9.95
CA ILE A 327 -25.68 -7.86 8.99
C ILE A 327 -25.93 -9.31 9.44
N ALA A 328 -24.89 -10.02 9.90
CA ALA A 328 -25.06 -11.38 10.43
C ALA A 328 -25.97 -11.38 11.68
N ALA A 329 -25.83 -10.39 12.56
CA ALA A 329 -26.68 -10.26 13.74
C ALA A 329 -28.15 -9.90 13.41
N LEU A 330 -28.42 -9.25 12.27
CA LEU A 330 -29.79 -9.01 11.81
C LEU A 330 -30.54 -10.32 11.52
N TYR A 331 -29.90 -11.34 10.93
CA TYR A 331 -30.52 -12.67 10.77
C TYR A 331 -30.98 -13.25 12.10
N GLU A 332 -30.12 -13.15 13.10
CA GLU A 332 -30.36 -13.71 14.43
C GLU A 332 -31.45 -12.97 15.22
N VAL A 333 -31.51 -11.65 15.11
CA VAL A 333 -32.48 -10.82 15.84
C VAL A 333 -33.81 -10.71 15.10
N ALA A 334 -33.78 -10.58 13.77
CA ALA A 334 -34.99 -10.41 12.95
C ALA A 334 -35.63 -11.75 12.59
N LEU A 335 -34.84 -12.79 12.31
CA LEU A 335 -35.33 -14.06 11.77
C LEU A 335 -35.13 -15.25 12.71
N GLY A 336 -34.36 -15.06 13.81
CA GLY A 336 -34.14 -16.10 14.81
C GLY A 336 -33.27 -17.27 14.32
N ARG A 337 -32.42 -17.04 13.33
CA ARG A 337 -31.50 -18.05 12.77
C ARG A 337 -30.16 -17.44 12.37
N THR A 338 -29.17 -18.29 12.14
CA THR A 338 -27.91 -17.88 11.50
C THR A 338 -28.13 -17.55 10.03
N PRO A 339 -27.33 -16.62 9.45
CA PRO A 339 -27.33 -16.40 8.01
C PRO A 339 -27.02 -17.70 7.26
N ASP A 340 -27.72 -17.92 6.15
CA ASP A 340 -27.27 -18.84 5.11
C ASP A 340 -26.29 -18.12 4.17
N THR A 341 -25.50 -18.91 3.45
CA THR A 341 -24.40 -18.40 2.62
C THR A 341 -24.88 -17.42 1.54
N GLY A 342 -25.98 -17.74 0.85
CA GLY A 342 -26.51 -16.90 -0.23
C GLY A 342 -27.16 -15.61 0.28
N GLY A 343 -27.95 -15.71 1.35
CA GLY A 343 -28.60 -14.55 1.95
C GLY A 343 -27.61 -13.54 2.52
N LEU A 344 -26.50 -13.98 3.10
CA LEU A 344 -25.51 -13.05 3.59
C LEU A 344 -24.63 -12.47 2.48
N ALA A 345 -24.26 -13.27 1.48
CA ALA A 345 -23.58 -12.76 0.29
C ALA A 345 -24.39 -11.64 -0.37
N HIS A 346 -25.71 -11.82 -0.47
CA HIS A 346 -26.61 -10.78 -0.98
C HIS A 346 -26.53 -9.48 -0.18
N TRP A 347 -26.76 -9.53 1.15
CA TRP A 347 -26.73 -8.30 1.96
C TRP A 347 -25.35 -7.66 2.07
N TRP A 348 -24.30 -8.48 2.02
CA TRP A 348 -22.93 -7.98 1.98
C TRP A 348 -22.64 -7.26 0.66
N ALA A 349 -23.08 -7.80 -0.47
CA ALA A 349 -22.98 -7.14 -1.77
C ALA A 349 -23.77 -5.82 -1.81
N GLU A 350 -25.00 -5.79 -1.26
CA GLU A 350 -25.78 -4.54 -1.14
C GLU A 350 -25.04 -3.50 -0.28
N PHE A 351 -24.43 -3.91 0.84
CA PHE A 351 -23.64 -3.03 1.68
C PHE A 351 -22.44 -2.44 0.92
N GLN A 352 -21.68 -3.30 0.22
CA GLN A 352 -20.54 -2.88 -0.59
C GLN A 352 -20.96 -1.95 -1.75
N ALA A 353 -22.15 -2.16 -2.31
CA ALA A 353 -22.75 -1.26 -3.29
C ALA A 353 -23.27 0.07 -2.69
N GLY A 354 -23.05 0.32 -1.39
CA GLY A 354 -23.35 1.57 -0.70
C GLY A 354 -24.67 1.57 0.09
N ALA A 355 -25.35 0.43 0.22
CA ALA A 355 -26.53 0.34 1.08
C ALA A 355 -26.14 0.55 2.55
N SER A 356 -26.82 1.47 3.23
CA SER A 356 -26.66 1.64 4.67
C SER A 356 -27.20 0.43 5.44
N LEU A 357 -26.63 0.17 6.63
CA LEU A 357 -27.15 -0.86 7.53
C LEU A 357 -28.63 -0.67 7.90
N ARG A 358 -29.13 0.57 7.85
CA ARG A 358 -30.55 0.87 8.02
C ARG A 358 -31.38 0.35 6.85
N GLN A 359 -30.95 0.58 5.61
CA GLN A 359 -31.62 0.05 4.42
C GLN A 359 -31.62 -1.47 4.42
N ILE A 360 -30.51 -2.09 4.82
CA ILE A 360 -30.44 -3.54 4.99
C ILE A 360 -31.42 -4.01 6.06
N ALA A 361 -31.44 -3.39 7.24
CA ALA A 361 -32.38 -3.71 8.31
C ALA A 361 -33.86 -3.57 7.87
N ASP A 362 -34.19 -2.52 7.11
CA ASP A 362 -35.52 -2.37 6.50
C ASP A 362 -35.83 -3.54 5.53
N GLY A 363 -34.85 -3.99 4.75
CA GLY A 363 -34.97 -5.17 3.90
C GLY A 363 -35.31 -6.46 4.65
N PHE A 364 -34.71 -6.69 5.82
CA PHE A 364 -35.11 -7.80 6.70
C PHE A 364 -36.55 -7.65 7.17
N LEU A 365 -36.94 -6.45 7.63
CA LEU A 365 -38.27 -6.17 8.16
C LEU A 365 -39.38 -6.31 7.11
N ASP A 366 -39.05 -6.05 5.84
CA ASP A 366 -39.99 -6.12 4.73
C ASP A 366 -40.01 -7.50 4.06
N SER A 367 -39.16 -8.43 4.52
CA SER A 367 -39.10 -9.80 4.01
C SER A 367 -40.34 -10.62 4.38
N ALA A 368 -40.73 -11.52 3.48
CA ALA A 368 -41.81 -12.47 3.75
C ALA A 368 -41.49 -13.39 4.94
N GLU A 369 -40.21 -13.68 5.17
CA GLU A 369 -39.73 -14.48 6.29
C GLU A 369 -40.00 -13.79 7.63
N TYR A 370 -39.66 -12.50 7.74
CA TYR A 370 -39.97 -11.70 8.92
C TYR A 370 -41.48 -11.61 9.16
N ALA A 371 -42.26 -11.34 8.12
CA ALA A 371 -43.72 -11.24 8.21
C ALA A 371 -44.40 -12.55 8.66
N ALA A 372 -43.79 -13.71 8.38
CA ALA A 372 -44.30 -15.00 8.80
C ALA A 372 -44.09 -15.28 10.30
N GLY A 373 -43.01 -14.76 10.89
CA GLY A 373 -42.66 -14.94 12.30
C GLY A 373 -43.12 -13.80 13.23
N HIS A 374 -43.35 -12.60 12.70
CA HIS A 374 -43.58 -11.39 13.48
C HIS A 374 -44.85 -10.62 13.02
N PRO A 375 -45.91 -10.58 13.85
CA PRO A 375 -47.17 -9.91 13.49
C PRO A 375 -47.10 -8.38 13.54
N VAL A 376 -46.01 -7.81 14.07
CA VAL A 376 -45.80 -6.36 14.22
C VAL A 376 -44.40 -6.00 13.75
N ARG A 377 -44.31 -5.06 12.80
CA ARG A 377 -43.04 -4.51 12.32
C ARG A 377 -42.44 -3.60 13.39
N VAL A 378 -41.21 -3.89 13.81
CA VAL A 378 -40.41 -2.97 14.66
C VAL A 378 -39.75 -1.89 13.78
N GLY A 379 -39.18 -0.86 14.41
CA GLY A 379 -38.37 0.13 13.68
C GLY A 379 -36.97 -0.42 13.36
N ALA A 380 -36.42 -0.07 12.18
CA ALA A 380 -35.07 -0.47 11.77
C ALA A 380 -34.00 -0.07 12.78
N ASP A 381 -34.10 1.11 13.39
CA ASP A 381 -33.16 1.58 14.42
C ASP A 381 -33.17 0.66 15.66
N ALA A 382 -34.35 0.25 16.12
CA ALA A 382 -34.49 -0.65 17.26
C ALA A 382 -33.95 -2.07 16.95
N LEU A 383 -34.06 -2.52 15.69
CA LEU A 383 -33.49 -3.78 15.24
C LEU A 383 -31.96 -3.71 15.18
N LEU A 384 -31.42 -2.59 14.69
CA LEU A 384 -29.97 -2.34 14.65
C LEU A 384 -29.36 -2.23 16.04
N ASP A 385 -30.04 -1.59 16.99
CA ASP A 385 -29.60 -1.51 18.39
C ASP A 385 -29.52 -2.91 19.02
N GLN A 386 -30.51 -3.77 18.74
CA GLN A 386 -30.52 -5.15 19.20
C GLN A 386 -29.42 -6.00 18.53
N ALA A 387 -29.18 -5.79 17.24
CA ALA A 387 -28.10 -6.45 16.51
C ALA A 387 -26.72 -6.04 17.06
N ALA A 388 -26.52 -4.76 17.38
CA ALA A 388 -25.29 -4.25 17.98
C ALA A 388 -25.04 -4.77 19.40
N ALA A 389 -26.10 -5.09 20.15
CA ALA A 389 -26.02 -5.62 21.50
C ALA A 389 -25.75 -7.14 21.58
N ARG A 390 -25.81 -7.87 20.44
CA ARG A 390 -25.51 -9.30 20.42
C ARG A 390 -23.99 -9.52 20.49
N PRO A 391 -23.49 -10.36 21.42
CA PRO A 391 -22.07 -10.68 21.48
C PRO A 391 -21.63 -11.35 20.17
N ALA A 392 -20.44 -10.99 19.69
CA ALA A 392 -19.85 -11.58 18.50
C ALA A 392 -19.47 -13.05 18.77
N SER A 393 -20.38 -13.99 18.48
CA SER A 393 -20.01 -15.40 18.37
C SER A 393 -19.45 -15.64 16.96
N LEU A 394 -18.11 -15.61 16.84
CA LEU A 394 -17.42 -16.09 15.64
C LEU A 394 -17.51 -17.62 15.60
N PRO A 395 -17.78 -18.24 14.44
CA PRO A 395 -17.26 -19.59 14.19
C PRO A 395 -15.75 -19.58 14.44
N ALA A 396 -15.19 -20.66 15.00
CA ALA A 396 -13.78 -20.70 15.36
C ALA A 396 -12.83 -20.53 14.15
N ASP A 397 -13.35 -20.68 12.94
CA ASP A 397 -12.67 -20.68 11.66
C ASP A 397 -12.96 -19.45 10.79
N GLY A 398 -13.63 -18.42 11.32
CA GLY A 398 -13.96 -17.19 10.59
C GLY A 398 -15.33 -17.25 9.89
N PHE A 399 -15.58 -16.29 8.99
CA PHE A 399 -16.85 -16.16 8.29
C PHE A 399 -16.66 -16.19 6.77
N TRP A 400 -17.26 -17.16 6.08
CA TRP A 400 -17.15 -17.31 4.63
C TRP A 400 -18.25 -16.57 3.87
N VAL A 401 -17.87 -15.66 2.98
CA VAL A 401 -18.76 -14.98 2.04
C VAL A 401 -18.34 -15.36 0.61
N PRO A 402 -19.18 -16.03 -0.18
CA PRO A 402 -18.91 -16.20 -1.61
C PRO A 402 -18.74 -14.85 -2.30
N ASP A 403 -17.80 -14.79 -3.22
CA ASP A 403 -17.46 -13.60 -3.99
C ASP A 403 -17.72 -13.93 -5.47
N PRO A 404 -18.89 -13.51 -6.00
CA PRO A 404 -19.24 -13.77 -7.40
C PRO A 404 -18.27 -13.12 -8.39
N ASP A 405 -17.65 -12.01 -8.01
CA ASP A 405 -16.69 -11.28 -8.84
C ASP A 405 -15.38 -12.04 -8.92
N ALA A 406 -14.87 -12.53 -7.78
CA ALA A 406 -13.76 -13.49 -7.73
C ALA A 406 -14.00 -14.73 -8.60
N GLN A 407 -15.19 -15.33 -8.48
CA GLN A 407 -15.57 -16.48 -9.29
C GLN A 407 -15.60 -16.13 -10.78
N LEU A 408 -16.13 -14.97 -11.13
CA LEU A 408 -16.17 -14.50 -12.51
C LEU A 408 -14.77 -14.30 -13.09
N VAL A 409 -13.87 -13.62 -12.36
CA VAL A 409 -12.48 -13.42 -12.78
C VAL A 409 -11.79 -14.76 -12.99
N ALA A 410 -11.90 -15.68 -12.03
CA ALA A 410 -11.30 -17.02 -12.15
C ALA A 410 -11.83 -17.78 -13.37
N ARG A 411 -13.15 -17.73 -13.63
CA ARG A 411 -13.76 -18.36 -14.81
C ARG A 411 -13.32 -17.71 -16.12
N LEU A 412 -13.10 -16.40 -16.15
CA LEU A 412 -12.61 -15.72 -17.34
C LEU A 412 -11.15 -16.12 -17.66
N TYR A 413 -10.29 -16.29 -16.66
CA TYR A 413 -8.95 -16.87 -16.87
C TYR A 413 -9.02 -18.27 -17.50
N GLU A 414 -9.84 -19.16 -16.95
CA GLU A 414 -9.97 -20.53 -17.46
C GLU A 414 -10.50 -20.57 -18.90
N LEU A 415 -11.55 -19.79 -19.18
CA LEU A 415 -12.22 -19.81 -20.48
C LEU A 415 -11.43 -19.04 -21.56
N ALA A 416 -10.83 -17.91 -21.22
CA ALA A 416 -10.14 -17.06 -22.19
C ALA A 416 -8.67 -17.46 -22.38
N LEU A 417 -8.01 -17.90 -21.31
CA LEU A 417 -6.56 -18.12 -21.28
C LEU A 417 -6.17 -19.59 -21.05
N GLY A 418 -7.13 -20.45 -20.70
CA GLY A 418 -6.91 -21.90 -20.57
C GLY A 418 -6.13 -22.32 -19.33
N ARG A 419 -6.10 -21.47 -18.29
CA ARG A 419 -5.35 -21.69 -17.04
C ARG A 419 -6.06 -21.02 -15.86
N ALA A 420 -5.74 -21.44 -14.64
CA ALA A 420 -6.09 -20.68 -13.45
C ALA A 420 -5.36 -19.33 -13.45
N PRO A 421 -5.91 -18.29 -12.80
CA PRO A 421 -5.19 -17.05 -12.61
C PRO A 421 -3.89 -17.28 -11.83
N GLU A 422 -2.92 -16.39 -11.98
CA GLU A 422 -1.87 -16.18 -10.98
C GLU A 422 -2.40 -15.24 -9.89
N ALA A 423 -1.94 -15.37 -8.63
CA ALA A 423 -2.45 -14.57 -7.52
C ALA A 423 -2.34 -13.05 -7.76
N ALA A 424 -1.24 -12.61 -8.37
CA ALA A 424 -1.01 -11.22 -8.75
C ALA A 424 -2.04 -10.68 -9.75
N GLY A 425 -2.28 -11.41 -10.84
CA GLY A 425 -3.24 -11.03 -11.87
C GLY A 425 -4.68 -11.15 -11.38
N PHE A 426 -4.97 -12.13 -10.52
CA PHE A 426 -6.26 -12.25 -9.83
C PHE A 426 -6.54 -11.03 -8.96
N ALA A 427 -5.58 -10.64 -8.11
CA ALA A 427 -5.67 -9.47 -7.25
C ALA A 427 -5.86 -8.18 -8.08
N ALA A 428 -5.13 -8.04 -9.18
CA ALA A 428 -5.27 -6.90 -10.08
C ALA A 428 -6.67 -6.81 -10.70
N TRP A 429 -7.20 -7.89 -11.29
CA TRP A 429 -8.53 -7.85 -11.89
C TRP A 429 -9.65 -7.58 -10.88
N LEU A 430 -9.55 -8.17 -9.70
CA LEU A 430 -10.50 -7.90 -8.61
C LEU A 430 -10.44 -6.46 -8.14
N ALA A 431 -9.24 -5.93 -7.97
CA ALA A 431 -9.07 -4.55 -7.58
C ALA A 431 -9.62 -3.59 -8.66
N GLU A 432 -9.58 -3.95 -9.96
CA GLU A 432 -10.21 -3.14 -11.02
C GLU A 432 -11.73 -3.12 -10.86
N MET A 433 -12.33 -4.27 -10.49
CA MET A 433 -13.76 -4.36 -10.21
C MET A 433 -14.15 -3.55 -8.98
N ASP A 434 -13.37 -3.62 -7.90
CA ASP A 434 -13.54 -2.78 -6.71
C ASP A 434 -13.39 -1.28 -7.05
N GLY A 435 -12.56 -0.94 -8.04
CA GLY A 435 -12.41 0.39 -8.63
C GLY A 435 -13.55 0.81 -9.59
N GLY A 436 -14.54 -0.05 -9.81
CA GLY A 436 -15.74 0.22 -10.62
C GLY A 436 -15.72 -0.35 -12.05
N LEU A 437 -14.78 -1.23 -12.38
CA LEU A 437 -14.82 -2.00 -13.64
C LEU A 437 -16.02 -2.95 -13.61
N ASP A 438 -16.95 -2.78 -14.54
CA ASP A 438 -18.08 -3.70 -14.66
C ASP A 438 -17.68 -5.03 -15.32
N GLU A 439 -18.52 -6.06 -15.14
CA GLU A 439 -18.28 -7.40 -15.68
C GLU A 439 -18.09 -7.43 -17.21
N ALA A 440 -18.73 -6.50 -17.92
CA ALA A 440 -18.61 -6.40 -19.38
C ALA A 440 -17.26 -5.83 -19.80
N GLY A 441 -16.74 -4.85 -19.06
CA GLY A 441 -15.39 -4.32 -19.17
C GLY A 441 -14.35 -5.39 -18.86
N LEU A 442 -14.55 -6.14 -17.78
CA LEU A 442 -13.71 -7.27 -17.39
C LEU A 442 -13.60 -8.31 -18.51
N ALA A 443 -14.73 -8.86 -18.98
CA ALA A 443 -14.74 -9.86 -20.04
C ALA A 443 -14.13 -9.34 -21.35
N ARG A 444 -14.32 -8.06 -21.66
CA ARG A 444 -13.68 -7.39 -22.80
C ARG A 444 -12.17 -7.30 -22.64
N GLY A 445 -11.70 -7.04 -21.43
CA GLY A 445 -10.28 -7.04 -21.07
C GLY A 445 -9.61 -8.37 -21.37
N PHE A 446 -10.19 -9.48 -20.90
CA PHE A 446 -9.71 -10.84 -21.23
C PHE A 446 -9.78 -11.11 -22.73
N PHE A 447 -10.92 -10.80 -23.36
CA PHE A 447 -11.16 -11.09 -24.76
C PHE A 447 -10.16 -10.41 -25.71
N LEU A 448 -9.76 -9.17 -25.39
CA LEU A 448 -8.82 -8.36 -26.16
C LEU A 448 -7.39 -8.38 -25.60
N SER A 449 -7.12 -9.22 -24.60
CA SER A 449 -5.81 -9.27 -23.97
C SER A 449 -4.76 -9.77 -24.96
N HIS A 450 -3.53 -9.26 -24.83
CA HIS A 450 -2.41 -9.72 -25.63
C HIS A 450 -2.16 -11.23 -25.44
N GLU A 451 -2.37 -11.75 -24.23
CA GLU A 451 -2.27 -13.17 -23.92
C GLU A 451 -3.31 -13.98 -24.70
N ALA A 452 -4.59 -13.57 -24.70
CA ALA A 452 -5.63 -14.21 -25.50
C ALA A 452 -5.30 -14.17 -27.00
N GLU A 453 -4.83 -13.04 -27.53
CA GLU A 453 -4.37 -12.94 -28.92
C GLU A 453 -3.24 -13.92 -29.22
N SER A 454 -2.27 -14.05 -28.32
CA SER A 454 -1.13 -14.96 -28.45
C SER A 454 -1.55 -16.44 -28.42
N ASN A 455 -2.64 -16.75 -27.72
CA ASN A 455 -3.25 -18.08 -27.68
C ASN A 455 -4.15 -18.39 -28.90
N GLY A 456 -4.23 -17.49 -29.89
CA GLY A 456 -5.06 -17.66 -31.08
C GLY A 456 -6.50 -17.16 -30.90
N GLY A 457 -6.74 -16.32 -29.89
CA GLY A 457 -8.05 -15.85 -29.45
C GLY A 457 -8.66 -16.74 -28.37
N THR A 458 -9.75 -16.27 -27.77
CA THR A 458 -10.44 -16.96 -26.65
C THR A 458 -11.28 -18.15 -27.09
N GLY A 459 -11.47 -18.36 -28.40
CA GLY A 459 -12.42 -19.35 -28.94
C GLY A 459 -13.90 -18.93 -28.86
N PHE A 460 -14.21 -17.76 -28.30
CA PHE A 460 -15.55 -17.17 -28.29
C PHE A 460 -15.73 -16.17 -29.43
N ALA A 461 -16.97 -15.99 -29.90
CA ALA A 461 -17.27 -15.08 -31.00
C ALA A 461 -17.27 -13.60 -30.58
N SER A 462 -17.48 -13.31 -29.29
CA SER A 462 -17.47 -11.96 -28.71
C SER A 462 -17.13 -11.98 -27.22
N ALA A 463 -16.80 -10.82 -26.66
CA ALA A 463 -16.61 -10.65 -25.22
C ALA A 463 -17.92 -10.91 -24.46
N GLU A 464 -19.06 -10.57 -25.05
CA GLU A 464 -20.39 -10.84 -24.49
C GLU A 464 -20.68 -12.36 -24.41
N ASP A 465 -20.28 -13.14 -25.43
CA ASP A 465 -20.41 -14.60 -25.41
C ASP A 465 -19.49 -15.25 -24.37
N LEU A 466 -18.26 -14.74 -24.24
CA LEU A 466 -17.32 -15.15 -23.19
C LEU A 466 -17.90 -14.86 -21.79
N LEU A 467 -18.44 -13.66 -21.57
CA LEU A 467 -19.08 -13.28 -20.30
C LEU A 467 -20.30 -14.16 -20.00
N ALA A 468 -21.15 -14.40 -21.00
CA ALA A 468 -22.31 -15.27 -20.83
C ALA A 468 -21.89 -16.69 -20.43
N ALA A 469 -20.83 -17.24 -21.06
CA ALA A 469 -20.28 -18.54 -20.70
C ALA A 469 -19.69 -18.55 -19.28
N ALA A 470 -18.93 -17.51 -18.90
CA ALA A 470 -18.37 -17.38 -17.56
C ALA A 470 -19.48 -17.33 -16.50
N ARG A 471 -20.56 -16.57 -16.74
CA ARG A 471 -21.74 -16.50 -15.86
C ARG A 471 -22.49 -17.83 -15.75
N THR A 472 -22.56 -18.63 -16.82
CA THR A 472 -23.28 -19.91 -16.77
C THR A 472 -22.65 -20.95 -15.84
N ASP A 473 -21.36 -20.79 -15.49
CA ASP A 473 -20.66 -21.69 -14.57
C ASP A 473 -20.18 -21.00 -13.27
N ALA A 474 -20.09 -19.67 -13.19
CA ALA A 474 -19.81 -18.97 -11.93
C ALA A 474 -20.84 -19.35 -10.84
N TRP A 475 -22.08 -19.60 -11.24
CA TRP A 475 -23.14 -20.08 -10.34
C TRP A 475 -23.05 -21.55 -9.92
N ARG A 476 -22.11 -22.36 -10.47
CA ARG A 476 -21.98 -23.79 -10.10
C ARG A 476 -21.27 -24.07 -8.78
N LEU A 477 -20.80 -23.04 -8.06
CA LEU A 477 -20.39 -23.17 -6.65
C LEU A 477 -21.53 -22.92 -5.66
N HIS A 478 -22.75 -22.71 -6.15
CA HIS A 478 -23.97 -22.83 -5.37
C HIS A 478 -24.90 -23.82 -6.06
N VAL A 479 -25.06 -25.01 -5.49
CA VAL A 479 -26.36 -25.73 -5.30
C VAL A 479 -26.15 -27.21 -4.97
N ASP A 480 -24.99 -27.83 -5.18
CA ASP A 480 -24.77 -29.19 -4.66
C ASP A 480 -23.95 -29.13 -3.37
N GLY A 481 -24.67 -29.14 -2.25
CA GLY A 481 -24.12 -29.15 -0.91
C GLY A 481 -22.95 -30.12 -0.78
N VAL A 482 -21.81 -29.59 -0.35
CA VAL A 482 -20.71 -30.39 0.16
C VAL A 482 -21.22 -31.12 1.41
N SER A 483 -21.75 -32.31 1.17
CA SER A 483 -21.73 -33.37 2.14
C SER A 483 -20.25 -33.68 2.39
N LEU A 484 -19.76 -33.34 3.57
CA LEU A 484 -18.50 -33.87 4.08
C LEU A 484 -18.60 -35.40 4.10
N LEU A 485 -17.66 -36.05 3.42
CA LEU A 485 -17.01 -37.25 3.93
C LEU A 485 -15.61 -36.86 4.38
#